data_AF-A0A930ET34-F1
#
_entry.id   AF-A0A930ET34-F1
#
_cell.length_a   1.000
_cell.length_b   1.000
_cell.length_c   1.000
_cell.angle_alpha   90.00
_cell.angle_beta   90.00
_cell.angle_gamma   90.00
#
_symmetry.space_group_name_H-M   'P 1'
#
loop_
_entity.id
_entity.type
_entity.pdbx_description
1 polymer ?
#
loop_
_entity_poly.entity_id
_entity_poly.type
_entity_poly.pdbx_seq_one_letter_code
_entity_poly.pdbx_strand_id
1 'polypeptide(L)' 'MQINTKVTNKILMTLAVLIIVATVVSFFFLNEAQRIVVLIGAALGIINLLGLGYFFNKNAGRRIR' A
#
# COMPACT_ATOMS: atom_id res chain seq x y z
N MET A 1 9.86 -19.97 7.08
CA MET A 1 8.52 -19.35 6.96
C MET A 1 8.13 -19.34 5.49
N GLN A 2 7.13 -20.12 5.06
CA GLN A 2 6.61 -20.04 3.70
C GLN A 2 5.65 -18.86 3.62
N ILE A 3 5.92 -17.90 2.72
CA ILE A 3 5.05 -16.74 2.53
C ILE A 3 3.94 -17.12 1.55
N ASN A 4 2.69 -17.09 2.01
CA ASN A 4 1.54 -17.23 1.13
C ASN A 4 1.33 -15.92 0.36
N THR A 5 1.84 -15.87 -0.87
CA THR A 5 1.79 -14.67 -1.73
C THR A 5 0.37 -14.23 -2.05
N LYS A 6 -0.58 -15.16 -2.18
CA LYS A 6 -2.00 -14.84 -2.43
C LYS A 6 -2.61 -14.06 -1.28
N VAL A 7 -2.40 -14.53 -0.04
CA VAL A 7 -2.89 -13.83 1.17
C VAL A 7 -2.15 -12.51 1.36
N THR A 8 -0.83 -12.51 1.19
CA THR A 8 0.02 -11.31 1.34
C THR A 8 -0.42 -10.21 0.38
N ASN A 9 -0.60 -10.51 -0.91
CA ASN A 9 -1.05 -9.53 -1.90
C ASN A 9 -2.45 -8.99 -1.57
N LYS A 10 -3.34 -9.83 -1.04
CA LYS A 10 -4.67 -9.39 -0.61
C LYS A 10 -4.58 -8.39 0.53
N ILE A 11 -3.71 -8.65 1.52
CA ILE A 11 -3.44 -7.72 2.63
C ILE A 11 -2.88 -6.40 2.10
N LEU A 12 -1.86 -6.44 1.23
CA LEU A 12 -1.27 -5.22 0.65
C LEU A 12 -2.31 -4.38 -0.10
N MET A 13 -3.20 -5.03 -0.85
CA MET A 13 -4.28 -4.35 -1.57
C MET A 13 -5.31 -3.73 -0.62
N THR A 14 -5.69 -4.44 0.45
CA THR A 14 -6.57 -3.87 1.49
C THR A 14 -5.94 -2.66 2.16
N LEU A 15 -4.64 -2.71 2.47
CA LEU A 15 -3.93 -1.56 3.05
C LEU A 15 -3.88 -0.37 2.08
N ALA A 16 -3.65 -0.60 0.79
CA ALA A 16 -3.67 0.47 -0.21
C ALA A 16 -5.05 1.16 -0.28
N VAL A 17 -6.14 0.38 -0.27
CA VAL A 17 -7.50 0.93 -0.22
C VAL A 17 -7.74 1.75 1.05
N LEU A 18 -7.30 1.26 2.22
CA LEU A 18 -7.42 2.00 3.47
C LEU A 18 -6.67 3.33 3.44
N ILE A 19 -5.47 3.37 2.85
CA ILE A 19 -4.70 4.62 2.68
C ILE A 19 -5.49 5.61 1.81
N ILE A 20 -6.09 5.16 0.72
CA ILE A 20 -6.90 6.04 -0.16
C ILE A 20 -8.09 6.61 0.61
N VAL A 21 -8.86 5.76 1.29
CA VAL A 21 -10.02 6.18 2.08
C VAL A 21 -9.61 7.17 3.18
N ALA A 22 -8.55 6.85 3.93
CA ALA A 22 -8.05 7.73 4.99
C ALA A 22 -7.59 9.09 4.42
N THR A 23 -6.95 9.10 3.25
CA THR A 23 -6.52 10.33 2.58
C THR A 23 -7.73 11.19 2.22
N VAL A 24 -8.76 10.62 1.59
CA VAL A 24 -9.97 11.36 1.21
C VAL A 24 -10.71 11.89 2.43
N VAL A 25 -10.88 11.08 3.48
CA VAL A 25 -11.55 11.50 4.72
C VAL A 25 -10.76 12.61 5.41
N SER A 26 -9.42 12.54 5.42
CA SER A 26 -8.59 13.54 6.10
C SER A 26 -8.72 14.94 5.48
N PHE A 27 -9.01 15.06 4.18
CA PHE A 27 -9.08 16.36 3.49
C PHE A 27 -10.11 17.32 4.09
N PHE A 28 -11.20 16.80 4.67
CA PHE A 28 -12.22 17.60 5.33
C PHE A 28 -11.73 18.30 6.61
N PHE A 29 -10.64 17.81 7.21
CA PHE A 29 -10.14 18.28 8.50
C PHE A 29 -8.80 19.01 8.42
N LEU A 30 -8.16 19.01 7.24
CA LEU A 30 -6.79 19.50 7.06
C LEU A 30 -6.73 20.81 6.27
N ASN A 31 -5.74 21.63 6.61
CA ASN A 31 -5.38 22.83 5.83
C ASN A 31 -4.54 22.46 4.58
N GLU A 32 -4.22 23.45 3.75
CA GLU A 32 -3.53 23.24 2.47
C GLU A 32 -2.16 22.56 2.62
N ALA A 33 -1.31 23.04 3.55
CA ALA A 33 0.00 22.46 3.80
C ALA A 33 -0.10 21.00 4.27
N GLN A 34 -1.03 20.70 5.17
CA GLN A 34 -1.27 19.34 5.66
C GLN A 34 -1.79 18.40 4.56
N ARG A 35 -2.67 18.88 3.69
CA ARG A 35 -3.18 18.09 2.55
C ARG A 35 -2.05 17.68 1.60
N ILE A 36 -1.11 18.58 1.32
CA ILE A 36 0.07 18.27 0.49
C ILE A 36 0.91 17.17 1.14
N VAL A 37 1.19 17.27 2.44
CA VAL A 37 1.93 16.24 3.19
C VAL A 37 1.21 14.89 3.14
N VAL A 38 -0.11 14.88 3.36
CA VAL A 38 -0.91 13.65 3.29
C VAL A 38 -0.91 13.07 1.88
N LEU A 39 -1.02 13.88 0.83
CA LEU A 39 -0.96 13.40 -0.56
C LEU A 39 0.38 12.73 -0.87
N ILE A 40 1.49 13.38 -0.50
CA ILE A 40 2.83 12.84 -0.72
C ILE A 40 3.01 11.55 0.08
N GLY A 41 2.62 11.55 1.36
CA GLY A 41 2.70 10.36 2.22
C GLY A 41 1.87 9.20 1.68
N ALA A 42 0.65 9.46 1.23
CA ALA A 42 -0.24 8.46 0.63
C ALA A 42 0.35 7.91 -0.69
N ALA A 43 0.86 8.78 -1.56
CA ALA A 43 1.49 8.37 -2.82
C ALA A 43 2.71 7.47 -2.58
N LEU A 44 3.62 7.88 -1.68
CA LEU A 44 4.78 7.09 -1.31
C LEU A 44 4.38 5.76 -0.65
N GLY A 45 3.37 5.77 0.22
CA GLY A 45 2.83 4.58 0.86
C GLY A 45 2.28 3.58 -0.17
N ILE A 46 1.49 4.04 -1.14
CA ILE A 46 0.95 3.19 -2.20
C ILE A 46 2.07 2.62 -3.09
N ILE A 47 3.04 3.45 -3.50
CA ILE A 47 4.20 3.00 -4.29
C ILE A 47 4.97 1.91 -3.55
N ASN A 48 5.18 2.06 -2.24
CA ASN A 48 5.85 1.06 -1.42
C ASN A 48 5.06 -0.26 -1.37
N LEU A 49 3.75 -0.21 -1.14
CA LEU A 49 2.90 -1.41 -1.12
C LEU A 49 2.90 -2.15 -2.47
N LEU A 50 2.91 -1.42 -3.58
CA LEU A 50 3.05 -2.00 -4.93
C LEU A 50 4.43 -2.64 -5.11
N GLY A 51 5.49 -1.99 -4.65
CA GLY A 51 6.86 -2.51 -4.66
C GLY A 51 7.00 -3.81 -3.86
N LEU A 52 6.39 -3.88 -2.67
CA LEU A 52 6.32 -5.09 -1.85
C LEU A 52 5.54 -6.20 -2.57
N GLY A 53 4.40 -5.86 -3.19
CA GLY A 53 3.63 -6.82 -3.98
C GLY A 53 4.45 -7.40 -5.14
N TYR A 54 5.18 -6.56 -5.87
CA TYR A 54 6.10 -7.01 -6.91
C TYR A 54 7.21 -7.93 -6.35
N PHE A 55 7.85 -7.51 -5.25
CA PHE A 55 8.92 -8.26 -4.61
C PHE A 55 8.47 -9.66 -4.17
N PHE A 56 7.33 -9.76 -3.49
CA PHE A 56 6.81 -11.05 -3.04
C PHE A 56 6.42 -11.96 -4.20
N ASN A 57 5.78 -11.42 -5.24
CA ASN A 57 5.44 -12.21 -6.43
C ASN A 57 6.69 -12.72 -7.16
N LYS A 58 7.73 -11.90 -7.29
CA LYS A 58 8.97 -12.27 -7.98
C LYS A 58 9.81 -13.29 -7.20
N ASN A 59 9.88 -13.15 -5.88
CA ASN A 59 10.84 -13.89 -5.06
C ASN A 59 10.21 -15.02 -4.22
N ALA A 60 8.99 -14.84 -3.71
CA ALA A 60 8.31 -15.88 -2.93
C ALA A 60 7.47 -16.81 -3.82
N GLY A 61 6.92 -16.32 -4.94
CA GLY A 61 6.17 -17.15 -5.90
C GLY A 61 7.02 -18.18 -6.65
N ARG A 62 8.34 -17.99 -6.74
CA ARG A 62 9.26 -18.90 -7.44
C ARG A 62 9.68 -20.13 -6.64
N ARG A 63 9.49 -20.16 -5.31
CA ARG A 63 9.88 -21.31 -4.48
C ARG A 63 8.90 -22.49 -4.54
N ILE A 64 7.75 -22.33 -5.21
CA ILE A 64 6.68 -23.34 -5.30
C ILE A 64 6.42 -23.75 -6.77
N ARG A 65 7.37 -23.51 -7.68
CA ARG A 65 7.38 -24.13 -9.01
C ARG A 65 8.54 -25.10 -9.10
#